data_AF-A0A101SK79-F1
#
_entry.id   AF-A0A101SK79-F1
#
_cell.length_a   1.000
_cell.length_b   1.000
_cell.length_c   1.000
_cell.angle_alpha   90.00
_cell.angle_beta   90.00
_cell.angle_gamma   90.00
#
_symmetry.space_group_name_H-M   'P 1'
#
loop_
_entity.id
_entity.type
_entity.pdbx_description
1 polymer ?
#
loop_
_entity_poly.entity_id
_entity_poly.type
_entity_poly.pdbx_seq_one_letter_code
_entity_poly.pdbx_strand_id
1 'polypeptide(L)'
;MVGALPTANPASAASTAAPTALTADFAQVVNPAAQPALFGLANEPSRDHQDDVHPKLQRVGVKLERGALHVDRLFAGKFAGTTLQDYVGNVDGVQNPENGDWSVLSWLDHAKASRTTTQPNILQAPAWLTHAEPTGRTSSARSSCTTRRRSTRSTSSTSR
;
A
#
# COMPACT_ATOMS: atom_id res chain seq x y z
N MET A 1 -70.94 -35.82 -0.09
CA MET A 1 -69.61 -35.16 0.04
C MET A 1 -69.14 -35.32 1.47
N VAL A 2 -68.23 -36.25 1.71
CA VAL A 2 -67.57 -36.45 3.01
C VAL A 2 -66.08 -36.39 2.72
N GLY A 3 -65.44 -35.28 3.11
CA GLY A 3 -64.00 -35.08 2.95
C GLY A 3 -63.26 -35.84 4.04
N ALA A 4 -62.44 -36.81 3.65
CA ALA A 4 -61.49 -37.46 4.55
C ALA A 4 -60.34 -36.48 4.86
N LEU A 5 -60.04 -36.29 6.15
CA LEU A 5 -58.85 -35.56 6.60
C LEU A 5 -57.58 -36.32 6.20
N PRO A 6 -56.49 -35.61 5.83
CA PRO A 6 -55.20 -36.25 5.60
C PRO A 6 -54.60 -36.75 6.92
N THR A 7 -54.09 -37.97 6.85
CA THR A 7 -53.35 -38.71 7.87
C THR A 7 -52.08 -37.98 8.31
N ALA A 8 -51.76 -38.15 9.60
CA ALA A 8 -50.64 -37.50 10.28
C ALA A 8 -49.29 -37.67 9.55
N ASN A 9 -48.55 -36.57 9.50
CA ASN A 9 -47.17 -36.48 9.02
C ASN A 9 -46.27 -37.33 9.93
N PRO A 10 -45.48 -38.30 9.43
CA PRO A 10 -44.58 -39.06 10.28
C PRO A 10 -43.52 -38.11 10.85
N ALA A 11 -43.38 -38.15 12.17
CA ALA A 11 -42.41 -37.37 12.92
C ALA A 11 -41.03 -37.47 12.26
N SER A 12 -40.48 -36.32 11.89
CA SER A 12 -39.09 -36.17 11.50
C SER A 12 -38.24 -36.71 12.66
N ALA A 13 -37.65 -37.89 12.47
CA ALA A 13 -36.68 -38.43 13.40
C ALA A 13 -35.48 -37.49 13.38
N ALA A 14 -35.32 -36.71 14.44
CA ALA A 14 -34.10 -35.95 14.68
C ALA A 14 -32.95 -36.95 14.80
N SER A 15 -32.16 -37.06 13.72
CA SER A 15 -30.88 -37.77 13.75
C SER A 15 -29.99 -37.05 14.76
N THR A 16 -29.92 -37.60 15.97
CA THR A 16 -28.98 -37.14 16.98
C THR A 16 -27.63 -37.74 16.60
N ALA A 17 -26.92 -37.08 15.68
CA ALA A 17 -25.54 -37.45 15.37
C ALA A 17 -24.74 -37.41 16.67
N ALA A 18 -24.14 -38.53 17.05
CA ALA A 18 -23.26 -38.60 18.21
C ALA A 18 -22.15 -37.54 18.07
N PRO A 19 -21.78 -36.81 19.14
CA PRO A 19 -20.74 -35.80 19.05
C PRO A 19 -19.46 -36.46 18.55
N THR A 20 -18.97 -36.01 17.39
CA THR A 20 -17.71 -36.50 16.83
C THR A 20 -16.59 -36.07 17.78
N ALA A 21 -15.90 -37.05 18.37
CA ALA A 21 -14.78 -36.77 19.26
C ALA A 21 -13.62 -36.17 18.44
N LEU A 22 -13.22 -34.95 18.78
CA LEU A 22 -12.02 -34.32 18.23
C LEU A 22 -10.82 -34.75 19.08
N THR A 23 -9.89 -35.50 18.50
CA THR A 23 -8.61 -35.83 19.13
C THR A 23 -7.49 -34.97 18.55
N ALA A 24 -6.69 -34.36 19.41
CA ALA A 24 -5.47 -33.64 19.05
C ALA A 24 -4.27 -34.36 19.67
N ASP A 25 -3.29 -34.72 18.84
CA ASP A 25 -2.04 -35.35 19.28
C ASP A 25 -0.90 -34.33 19.19
N PHE A 26 -0.45 -33.84 20.34
CA PHE A 26 0.64 -32.87 20.44
C PHE A 26 2.03 -33.50 20.29
N ALA A 27 2.15 -34.83 20.28
CA ALA A 27 3.41 -35.50 19.98
C ALA A 27 3.73 -35.49 18.48
N GLN A 28 2.73 -35.26 17.62
CA GLN A 28 2.88 -35.17 16.17
C GLN A 28 2.86 -33.72 15.69
N VAL A 29 4.04 -33.09 15.70
CA VAL A 29 4.21 -31.75 15.11
C VAL A 29 4.30 -31.89 13.58
N VAL A 30 3.19 -31.66 12.89
CA VAL A 30 3.17 -31.51 11.43
C VAL A 30 3.53 -30.06 11.11
N ASN A 31 4.67 -29.84 10.44
CA ASN A 31 5.22 -28.53 10.08
C ASN A 31 5.94 -27.75 11.23
N PRO A 32 7.06 -28.28 11.76
CA PRO A 32 7.89 -27.58 12.75
C PRO A 32 8.54 -26.29 12.22
N ALA A 33 8.57 -26.10 10.90
CA ALA A 33 9.04 -24.88 10.25
C ALA A 33 7.95 -23.80 10.10
N ALA A 34 6.69 -24.11 10.44
CA ALA A 34 5.63 -23.12 10.47
C ALA A 34 6.01 -22.03 11.49
N GLN A 35 6.42 -20.87 10.99
CA GLN A 35 6.63 -19.72 11.85
C GLN A 35 5.30 -19.36 12.51
N PRO A 36 5.28 -19.00 13.80
CA PRO A 36 4.07 -18.63 14.55
C PRO A 36 3.46 -17.28 14.10
N ALA A 37 3.77 -16.81 12.89
CA ALA A 37 3.09 -15.71 12.22
C ALA A 37 1.70 -16.17 11.76
N LEU A 38 0.87 -16.62 12.70
CA LEU A 38 -0.45 -17.18 12.44
C LEU A 38 -1.43 -16.08 11.99
N PHE A 39 -1.20 -14.83 12.41
CA PHE A 39 -2.07 -13.70 12.07
C PHE A 39 -1.28 -12.40 11.89
N GLY A 40 -1.54 -11.75 10.76
CA GLY A 40 -1.03 -10.43 10.46
C GLY A 40 -2.07 -9.54 9.82
N LEU A 41 -1.79 -8.24 9.79
CA LEU A 41 -2.60 -7.23 9.09
C LEU A 41 -1.83 -6.57 7.97
N ALA A 42 -2.57 -6.21 6.93
CA ALA A 42 -2.11 -5.36 5.85
C ALA A 42 -2.56 -3.92 6.13
N ASN A 43 -1.60 -3.00 6.06
CA ASN A 43 -1.69 -1.58 6.37
C ASN A 43 -1.72 -1.26 7.87
N GLU A 44 -0.96 -0.24 8.24
CA GLU A 44 -0.91 0.32 9.58
C GLU A 44 -2.25 0.99 9.95
N PRO A 45 -2.64 0.98 11.23
CA PRO A 45 -3.72 1.83 11.72
C PRO A 45 -3.43 3.30 11.39
N SER A 46 -4.48 4.07 11.08
CA SER A 46 -4.34 5.51 10.91
C SER A 46 -3.77 6.16 12.17
N ARG A 47 -2.90 7.16 12.03
CA ARG A 47 -2.28 7.91 13.14
C ARG A 47 -3.27 8.33 14.24
N ASP A 48 -4.45 8.80 13.86
CA ASP A 48 -5.46 9.30 14.82
C ASP A 48 -6.14 8.22 15.66
N HIS A 49 -6.06 6.95 15.23
CA HIS A 49 -6.73 5.83 15.88
C HIS A 49 -5.75 4.74 16.35
N GLN A 50 -4.44 4.92 16.12
CA GLN A 50 -3.45 3.88 16.38
C GLN A 50 -3.37 3.51 17.87
N ASP A 51 -3.53 4.48 18.77
CA ASP A 51 -3.55 4.28 20.22
C ASP A 51 -4.71 3.37 20.68
N ASP A 52 -5.86 3.44 20.01
CA ASP A 52 -7.03 2.62 20.32
C ASP A 52 -7.01 1.25 19.64
N VAL A 53 -6.37 1.16 18.47
CA VAL A 53 -6.39 -0.03 17.61
C VAL A 53 -5.27 -1.00 18.01
N HIS A 54 -4.03 -0.54 18.21
CA HIS A 54 -2.92 -1.44 18.53
C HIS A 54 -3.14 -2.31 19.78
N PRO A 55 -3.71 -1.82 20.90
CA PRO A 55 -4.03 -2.67 22.03
C PRO A 55 -5.04 -3.79 21.69
N LYS A 56 -5.98 -3.54 20.78
CA LYS A 56 -6.95 -4.56 20.32
C LYS A 56 -6.26 -5.60 19.45
N LEU A 57 -5.38 -5.16 18.54
CA LEU A 57 -4.58 -6.04 17.69
C LEU A 57 -3.67 -6.97 18.51
N GLN A 58 -3.08 -6.45 19.58
CA GLN A 58 -2.32 -7.25 20.53
C GLN A 58 -3.17 -8.30 21.24
N ARG A 59 -4.37 -7.93 21.70
CA ARG A 59 -5.28 -8.85 22.41
C ARG A 59 -5.73 -10.03 21.55
N VAL A 60 -5.91 -9.81 20.24
CA VAL A 60 -6.27 -10.88 19.30
C VAL A 60 -5.05 -11.66 18.77
N GLY A 61 -3.86 -11.38 19.28
CA GLY A 61 -2.66 -12.15 18.99
C GLY A 61 -2.01 -11.85 17.63
N VAL A 62 -2.24 -10.66 17.05
CA VAL A 62 -1.48 -10.24 15.86
C VAL A 62 0.01 -10.19 16.18
N LYS A 63 0.82 -10.80 15.31
CA LYS A 63 2.28 -10.81 15.42
C LYS A 63 3.02 -10.25 14.22
N LEU A 64 2.30 -9.98 13.12
CA LEU A 64 2.86 -9.40 11.91
C LEU A 64 2.05 -8.17 11.47
N GLU A 65 2.74 -7.08 11.17
CA GLU A 65 2.13 -5.87 10.64
C GLU A 65 2.87 -5.42 9.38
N ARG A 66 2.16 -5.39 8.25
CA ARG A 66 2.70 -4.91 6.99
C ARG A 66 2.27 -3.46 6.75
N GLY A 67 3.09 -2.52 7.21
CA GLY A 67 2.85 -1.09 7.03
C GLY A 67 3.33 -0.57 5.68
N ALA A 68 2.66 0.46 5.17
CA ALA A 68 3.05 1.19 3.97
C ALA A 68 4.04 2.30 4.32
N LEU A 69 5.20 2.28 3.67
CA LEU A 69 6.15 3.39 3.68
C LEU A 69 5.83 4.32 2.50
N HIS A 70 5.22 5.45 2.83
CA HIS A 70 5.07 6.61 1.96
C HIS A 70 6.31 7.49 2.10
N VAL A 71 7.37 7.18 1.37
CA VAL A 71 8.66 7.86 1.46
C VAL A 71 8.52 9.33 1.04
N ASP A 72 7.61 9.64 0.12
CA ASP A 72 7.24 11.01 -0.24
C ASP A 72 6.78 11.85 0.97
N ARG A 73 6.08 11.26 1.93
CA ARG A 73 5.61 11.97 3.14
C ARG A 73 6.75 12.37 4.08
N LEU A 74 7.87 11.63 4.08
CA LEU A 74 9.09 12.02 4.83
C LEU A 74 9.63 13.37 4.34
N PHE A 75 9.36 13.72 3.08
CA PHE A 75 9.79 14.96 2.44
C PHE A 75 8.67 16.00 2.29
N ALA A 76 7.41 15.67 2.60
CA ALA A 76 6.25 16.52 2.29
C ALA A 76 6.16 17.83 3.08
N GLY A 77 6.95 17.99 4.15
CA GLY A 77 7.08 19.25 4.89
C GLY A 77 8.13 20.17 4.25
N LYS A 78 9.32 20.24 4.88
CA LYS A 78 10.44 21.12 4.49
C LYS A 78 10.90 20.93 3.03
N PHE A 79 10.72 19.74 2.47
CA PHE A 79 11.26 19.35 1.17
C PHE A 79 10.16 19.09 0.13
N ALA A 80 8.98 19.68 0.33
CA ALA A 80 7.90 19.57 -0.62
C ALA A 80 8.34 20.15 -1.98
N GLY A 81 8.26 19.33 -3.03
CA GLY A 81 8.62 19.76 -4.39
C GLY A 81 10.12 19.78 -4.71
N THR A 82 10.98 19.23 -3.84
CA THR A 82 12.39 18.96 -4.16
C THR A 82 12.50 18.26 -5.52
N THR A 83 13.43 18.72 -6.36
CA THR A 83 13.75 18.06 -7.63
C THR A 83 14.89 17.07 -7.48
N LEU A 84 15.14 16.24 -8.50
CA LEU A 84 16.31 15.36 -8.51
C LEU A 84 17.62 16.15 -8.42
N GLN A 85 17.69 17.34 -9.04
CA GLN A 85 18.87 18.20 -8.97
C GLN A 85 19.08 18.77 -7.57
N ASP A 86 18.02 19.17 -6.88
CA ASP A 86 18.10 19.63 -5.49
C ASP A 86 18.56 18.51 -4.56
N TYR A 87 18.04 17.29 -4.77
CA TYR A 87 18.48 16.11 -4.03
C TYR A 87 19.96 15.81 -4.28
N VAL A 88 20.40 15.75 -5.53
CA VAL A 88 21.82 15.50 -5.89
C VAL A 88 22.75 16.59 -5.36
N GLY A 89 22.32 17.86 -5.43
CA GLY A 89 23.06 19.00 -4.90
C GLY A 89 23.00 19.14 -3.37
N ASN A 90 22.24 18.29 -2.69
CA ASN A 90 21.96 18.37 -1.26
C ASN A 90 21.46 19.77 -0.82
N VAL A 91 20.62 20.40 -1.63
CA VAL A 91 20.02 21.71 -1.34
C VAL A 91 19.26 21.64 -0.01
N ASP A 92 19.44 22.64 0.85
CA ASP A 92 18.85 22.75 2.19
C ASP A 92 19.08 21.53 3.12
N GLY A 93 20.09 20.72 2.81
CA GLY A 93 20.42 19.50 3.53
C GLY A 93 19.36 18.40 3.36
N VAL A 94 18.75 18.27 2.19
CA VAL A 94 17.70 17.26 1.93
C VAL A 94 18.18 15.81 2.07
N GLN A 95 19.48 15.54 1.97
CA GLN A 95 20.06 14.23 2.24
C GLN A 95 20.31 13.97 3.74
N ASN A 96 20.20 15.00 4.60
CA ASN A 96 20.37 14.83 6.04
C ASN A 96 19.12 14.16 6.64
N PRO A 97 19.23 12.95 7.20
CA PRO A 97 18.09 12.24 7.78
C PRO A 97 17.41 13.03 8.90
N GLU A 98 18.15 13.86 9.65
CA GLU A 98 17.59 14.68 10.74
C GLU A 98 16.59 15.74 10.25
N ASN A 99 16.56 16.04 8.95
CA ASN A 99 15.62 17.00 8.38
C ASN A 99 14.30 16.37 7.91
N GLY A 100 14.17 15.05 7.93
CA GLY A 100 12.95 14.35 7.50
C GLY A 100 11.83 14.40 8.54
N ASP A 101 10.57 14.34 8.09
CA ASP A 101 9.41 14.17 8.99
C ASP A 101 9.22 12.69 9.35
N TRP A 102 9.91 12.24 10.39
CA TRP A 102 9.80 10.87 10.89
C TRP A 102 8.49 10.56 11.62
N SER A 103 7.66 11.57 11.93
CA SER A 103 6.40 11.37 12.66
C SER A 103 5.39 10.52 11.88
N VAL A 104 5.55 10.46 10.55
CA VAL A 104 4.77 9.60 9.64
C VAL A 104 5.00 8.11 9.88
N LEU A 105 6.04 7.74 10.62
CA LEU A 105 6.37 6.36 10.98
C LEU A 105 6.03 6.01 12.44
N SER A 106 5.22 6.82 13.12
CA SER A 106 4.84 6.61 14.54
C SER A 106 4.23 5.22 14.84
N TRP A 107 3.60 4.57 13.86
CA TRP A 107 3.11 3.19 13.98
C TRP A 107 4.23 2.18 14.28
N LEU A 108 5.48 2.44 13.87
CA LEU A 108 6.64 1.60 14.20
C LEU A 108 6.95 1.60 15.70
N ASP A 109 6.72 2.72 16.39
CA ASP A 109 6.90 2.80 17.85
C ASP A 109 5.88 1.90 18.58
N HIS A 110 4.64 1.88 18.09
CA HIS A 110 3.60 0.98 18.60
C HIS A 110 3.96 -0.49 18.35
N ALA A 111 4.39 -0.82 17.13
CA ALA A 111 4.80 -2.17 16.77
C ALA A 111 6.00 -2.65 17.61
N LYS A 112 6.94 -1.76 17.92
CA LYS A 112 8.07 -2.04 18.81
C LYS A 112 7.61 -2.29 20.25
N ALA A 113 6.73 -1.43 20.77
CA ALA A 113 6.17 -1.59 22.12
C ALA A 113 5.36 -2.90 22.26
N SER A 114 4.69 -3.33 21.20
CA SER A 114 3.87 -4.53 21.15
C SER A 114 4.63 -5.83 20.84
N ARG A 115 5.92 -5.73 20.51
CA ARG A 115 6.73 -6.85 19.98
C ARG A 115 6.07 -7.48 18.74
N THR A 116 5.48 -6.64 17.89
CA THR A 116 4.94 -7.06 16.59
C THR A 116 6.06 -7.02 15.57
N THR A 117 6.22 -8.07 14.78
CA THR A 117 7.14 -8.07 13.64
C THR A 117 6.58 -7.17 12.55
N THR A 118 7.38 -6.20 12.08
CA THR A 118 6.97 -5.27 11.03
C THR A 118 7.54 -5.70 9.68
N GLN A 119 6.72 -5.65 8.64
CA GLN A 119 7.15 -5.79 7.25
C GLN A 119 6.85 -4.48 6.51
N PRO A 120 7.76 -3.49 6.53
CA PRO A 120 7.56 -2.26 5.79
C PRO A 120 7.55 -2.54 4.29
N ASN A 121 6.58 -1.98 3.58
CA ASN A 121 6.50 -2.03 2.12
C ASN A 121 6.60 -0.60 1.56
N ILE A 122 7.60 -0.33 0.73
CA ILE A 122 7.73 0.98 0.07
C ILE A 122 6.63 1.09 -0.99
N LEU A 123 5.60 1.86 -0.68
CA LEU A 123 4.42 1.99 -1.53
C LEU A 123 4.51 3.22 -2.43
N GLN A 124 5.13 4.29 -1.94
CA GLN A 124 5.26 5.54 -2.67
C GLN A 124 6.65 6.14 -2.44
N ALA A 125 7.30 6.49 -3.54
CA ALA A 125 8.56 7.20 -3.54
C ALA A 125 8.32 8.69 -3.90
N PRO A 126 9.25 9.58 -3.52
CA PRO A 126 9.18 10.98 -3.91
C PRO A 126 9.07 11.15 -5.43
N ALA A 127 8.38 12.19 -5.88
CA ALA A 127 8.12 12.40 -7.31
C ALA A 127 9.40 12.38 -8.16
N TRP A 128 10.49 12.97 -7.65
CA TRP A 128 11.80 13.00 -8.32
C TRP A 128 12.53 11.65 -8.42
N LEU A 129 12.08 10.62 -7.68
CA LEU A 129 12.53 9.22 -7.75
C LEU A 129 11.65 8.35 -8.64
N THR A 130 10.53 8.90 -9.13
CA THR A 130 9.53 8.17 -9.92
C THR A 130 9.34 8.86 -11.27
N HIS A 131 8.82 8.14 -12.26
CA HIS A 131 8.44 8.76 -13.53
C HIS A 131 7.10 9.53 -13.45
N ALA A 132 6.59 9.80 -12.24
CA ALA A 132 5.35 10.55 -12.07
C ALA A 132 5.60 12.01 -12.48
N GLU A 133 4.98 12.41 -13.59
CA GLU A 133 5.02 13.81 -14.03
C GLU A 133 4.57 14.73 -12.88
N PRO A 134 5.21 15.89 -12.68
CA PRO A 134 4.67 16.90 -11.80
C PRO A 134 3.35 17.36 -12.39
N THR A 135 2.23 16.91 -11.81
CA THR A 135 0.88 17.39 -12.08
C THR A 135 0.78 18.85 -11.63
N GLY A 136 1.30 19.77 -12.44
CA GLY A 136 1.38 21.17 -12.05
C GLY A 136 2.11 22.12 -12.99
N ARG A 137 2.56 21.70 -14.17
CA ARG A 137 2.98 22.65 -15.22
C ARG A 137 2.18 22.41 -16.49
N THR A 138 1.09 23.15 -16.65
CA THR A 138 0.62 23.56 -17.98
C THR A 138 1.71 24.43 -18.60
N SER A 139 2.77 23.83 -19.11
CA SER A 139 3.64 24.50 -20.07
C SER A 139 2.85 24.62 -21.36
N SER A 140 2.25 25.80 -21.55
CA SER A 140 1.92 26.33 -22.87
C SER A 140 3.22 26.43 -23.69
N ALA A 141 3.73 25.31 -24.18
CA ALA A 141 4.68 25.26 -25.27
C ALA A 141 3.86 25.14 -26.55
N ARG A 142 3.45 26.31 -27.07
CA ARG A 142 3.11 26.43 -28.49
C ARG A 142 4.33 25.95 -29.27
N SER A 143 4.26 24.72 -29.76
CA SER A 143 5.21 24.20 -30.72
C SER A 143 4.95 24.92 -32.04
N SER A 144 5.67 26.01 -32.27
CA SER A 144 5.75 26.69 -33.56
C SER A 144 6.46 25.74 -34.53
N CYS A 145 5.69 24.87 -35.18
CA CYS A 145 6.15 24.08 -36.32
C CYS A 145 6.46 25.04 -37.49
N THR A 146 7.68 25.57 -37.52
CA THR A 146 8.17 26.31 -38.68
C THR A 146 8.48 25.30 -39.78
N THR A 147 7.48 25.04 -40.63
CA THR A 147 7.63 24.26 -41.86
C THR A 147 8.61 24.99 -42.78
N ARG A 148 9.81 24.42 -42.94
CA ARG A 148 10.86 24.88 -43.87
C ARG A 148 10.39 24.64 -45.31
N ARG A 149 9.73 25.63 -45.90
CA ARG A 149 9.30 25.62 -47.31
C ARG A 149 10.54 25.71 -48.22
N ARG A 150 10.89 24.61 -48.87
CA ARG A 150 11.97 24.53 -49.88
C ARG A 150 11.48 25.23 -51.16
N SER A 151 11.90 26.47 -51.37
CA SER A 151 11.65 27.21 -52.61
C SER A 151 12.60 26.72 -53.70
N THR A 152 12.07 26.07 -54.73
CA THR A 152 12.78 25.77 -55.98
C THR A 152 12.92 27.08 -56.78
N ARG A 153 14.14 27.59 -56.93
CA ARG A 153 14.42 28.71 -57.84
C ARG A 153 14.91 28.15 -59.17
N SER A 154 14.03 28.22 -60.15
CA SER A 154 14.32 28.09 -61.58
C SER A 154 15.22 29.24 -62.03
N THR A 155 16.31 28.95 -62.73
CA THR A 155 17.09 29.93 -63.48
C THR A 155 16.96 29.63 -64.96
N SER A 156 16.08 30.38 -65.62
CA SER A 156 16.15 30.66 -67.05
C SER A 156 17.12 31.83 -67.28
N SER A 157 18.11 31.65 -68.15
CA SER A 157 18.89 32.77 -68.70
C SER A 157 18.83 32.73 -70.21
N THR A 158 18.15 33.74 -70.75
CA THR A 158 18.08 34.12 -72.16
C THR A 158 19.33 34.90 -72.57
N SER A 159 19.66 34.76 -73.86
CA SER A 159 20.77 35.25 -74.66
C SER A 159 21.23 36.70 -74.50
N ARG A 160 22.51 36.92 -74.80
CA ARG A 160 22.99 37.85 -75.84
C ARG A 160 24.10 37.20 -76.65
#